data_AF-A0A4Q3H7I3-F1
#
_entry.id   AF-A0A4Q3H7I3-F1
#
_cell.length_a   1.000
_cell.length_b   1.000
_cell.length_c   1.000
_cell.angle_alpha   90.00
_cell.angle_beta   90.00
_cell.angle_gamma   90.00
#
_symmetry.space_group_name_H-M   'P 1'
#
loop_
_entity.id
_entity.type
_entity.pdbx_description
1 polymer ?
#
loop_
_entity_poly.entity_id
_entity_poly.type
_entity_poly.pdbx_seq_one_letter_code
_entity_poly.pdbx_strand_id
1 'polypeptide(L)'
;LPITNATYELGKQQGYYEANPGSDVAINQITRGTPTANSKGVRFGNLTQIRTVVDEEFEAMLAGTKSAQEALDAAVERGNVILRDFEAANS
;
A
#
# COMPACT_ATOMS: atom_id res chain seq x y z
N LEU A 1 6.12 -13.32 0.44
CA LEU A 1 7.12 -12.75 1.36
C LEU A 1 7.19 -13.64 2.60
N PRO A 2 8.37 -14.11 3.02
CA PRO A 2 8.54 -14.72 4.33
C PRO A 2 8.13 -13.71 5.42
N ILE A 3 7.35 -14.16 6.40
CA ILE A 3 6.86 -13.29 7.49
C ILE A 3 7.96 -13.02 8.52
N THR A 4 8.97 -13.89 8.61
CA THR A 4 10.08 -13.76 9.57
C THR A 4 11.43 -13.72 8.86
N ASN A 5 12.40 -13.04 9.48
CA ASN A 5 13.79 -13.04 9.01
C ASN A 5 14.39 -14.46 8.99
N ALA A 6 14.01 -15.32 9.94
CA ALA A 6 14.49 -16.70 9.98
C ALA A 6 14.08 -17.50 8.73
N THR A 7 12.85 -17.30 8.23
CA THR A 7 12.39 -17.94 6.99
C THR A 7 13.14 -17.41 5.77
N TYR A 8 13.49 -16.11 5.74
CA TYR A 8 14.32 -15.55 4.67
C TYR A 8 15.70 -16.20 4.66
N GLU A 9 16.37 -16.28 5.80
CA GLU A 9 17.70 -16.90 5.91
C GLU A 9 17.68 -18.40 5.59
N LEU A 10 16.64 -19.12 5.99
CA LEU A 10 16.47 -20.52 5.62
C LEU A 10 16.37 -20.69 4.10
N GLY A 11 15.59 -19.85 3.42
CA GLY A 11 15.48 -19.88 1.95
C GLY A 11 16.82 -19.63 1.24
N LYS A 12 17.70 -18.78 1.79
CA LYS A 12 19.06 -18.59 1.27
C LYS A 12 19.90 -19.85 1.44
N GLN A 13 19.89 -20.45 2.64
CA GLN A 13 20.64 -21.67 2.93
C GLN A 13 20.23 -22.85 2.04
N GLN A 14 18.94 -22.91 1.67
CA GLN A 14 18.39 -23.91 0.76
C GLN A 14 18.62 -23.61 -0.72
N GLY A 15 19.28 -22.50 -1.08
CA GLY A 15 19.51 -22.09 -2.46
C GLY A 15 18.24 -21.66 -3.20
N TYR A 16 17.13 -21.39 -2.51
CA TYR A 16 15.83 -21.11 -3.13
C TYR A 16 15.89 -19.87 -4.04
N TYR A 17 16.51 -18.79 -3.59
CA TYR A 17 16.54 -17.53 -4.34
C TYR A 17 17.48 -17.58 -5.55
N GLU A 18 18.54 -18.39 -5.50
CA GLU A 18 19.42 -18.67 -6.65
C GLU A 18 18.68 -19.50 -7.71
N ALA A 19 17.96 -20.54 -7.26
CA ALA A 19 17.16 -21.39 -8.13
C ALA A 19 15.91 -20.69 -8.69
N ASN A 20 15.43 -19.62 -8.03
CA ASN A 20 14.24 -18.85 -8.43
C ASN A 20 14.58 -17.35 -8.52
N PRO A 21 15.31 -16.91 -9.56
CA PRO A 21 15.74 -15.52 -9.70
C PRO A 21 14.58 -14.53 -9.60
N GLY A 22 14.76 -13.49 -8.80
CA GLY A 22 13.76 -12.43 -8.56
C GLY A 22 12.83 -12.68 -7.39
N SER A 23 12.79 -13.88 -6.82
CA SER A 23 11.93 -14.20 -5.66
C SER A 23 12.35 -13.50 -4.36
N ASP A 24 13.55 -12.93 -4.31
CA ASP A 24 14.09 -12.13 -3.20
C ASP A 24 13.84 -10.61 -3.36
N VAL A 25 13.48 -10.13 -4.55
CA VAL A 25 13.33 -8.69 -4.86
C VAL A 25 12.35 -8.00 -3.91
N ALA A 26 11.18 -8.61 -3.70
CA ALA A 26 10.18 -8.05 -2.80
C ALA A 26 10.68 -8.01 -1.35
N ILE A 27 11.50 -8.99 -0.94
CA ILE A 27 12.10 -9.05 0.41
C ILE A 27 13.07 -7.89 0.56
N ASN A 28 14.00 -7.76 -0.38
CA ASN A 28 14.97 -6.68 -0.43
C ASN A 28 14.29 -5.30 -0.43
N GLN A 29 13.12 -5.16 -1.08
CA GLN A 29 12.33 -3.93 -1.04
C GLN A 29 11.78 -3.62 0.35
N ILE A 30 11.11 -4.58 1.01
CA ILE A 30 10.48 -4.34 2.31
C ILE A 30 11.51 -4.19 3.44
N THR A 31 12.73 -4.71 3.27
CA THR A 31 13.82 -4.61 4.24
C THR A 31 14.82 -3.50 3.92
N ARG A 32 14.56 -2.63 2.93
CA ARG A 32 15.52 -1.61 2.44
C ARG A 32 15.90 -0.55 3.49
N GLY A 33 15.16 -0.43 4.58
CA GLY A 33 15.47 0.50 5.68
C GLY A 33 14.52 0.40 6.86
N THR A 34 14.71 1.26 7.85
CA THR A 34 13.86 1.31 9.05
C THR A 34 12.59 2.14 8.78
N PRO A 35 11.39 1.58 8.99
CA PRO A 35 10.15 2.35 8.86
C PRO A 35 10.08 3.53 9.84
N THR A 36 9.59 4.68 9.37
CA THR A 36 9.21 5.81 10.22
C THR A 36 7.86 5.54 10.88
N ALA A 37 7.39 6.44 11.75
CA ALA A 37 6.05 6.34 12.33
C ALA A 37 4.95 6.20 11.25
N ASN A 38 5.11 6.89 10.12
CA ASN A 38 4.11 6.96 9.04
C ASN A 38 4.35 5.95 7.90
N SER A 39 5.41 5.13 7.95
CA SER A 39 5.70 4.13 6.91
C SER A 39 5.62 2.67 7.38
N LYS A 40 5.08 2.43 8.58
CA LYS A 40 4.81 1.06 9.09
C LYS A 40 3.59 0.39 8.45
N GLY A 41 2.75 1.17 7.77
CA GLY A 41 1.52 0.71 7.15
C GLY A 41 0.43 1.79 7.20
N VAL A 42 -0.74 1.46 6.66
CA VAL A 42 -1.92 2.33 6.65
C VAL A 42 -2.98 1.71 7.57
N ARG A 43 -3.55 2.53 8.46
CA ARG A 43 -4.61 2.12 9.39
C ARG A 43 -5.80 3.06 9.29
N PHE A 44 -6.55 2.92 8.21
CA PHE A 44 -7.78 3.66 7.97
C PHE A 44 -8.98 2.75 8.14
N GLY A 45 -10.01 3.24 8.84
CA GLY A 45 -11.31 2.63 8.78
C GLY A 45 -11.87 2.72 7.36
N ASN A 46 -12.66 1.73 6.95
CA ASN A 46 -13.24 1.68 5.60
C ASN A 46 -12.21 1.77 4.46
N LEU A 47 -10.98 1.29 4.66
CA LEU A 47 -9.88 1.39 3.68
C LEU A 47 -10.23 0.80 2.30
N THR A 48 -11.05 -0.25 2.22
CA THR A 48 -11.48 -0.81 0.92
C THR A 48 -12.25 0.21 0.08
N GLN A 49 -13.14 0.98 0.69
CA GLN A 49 -13.91 2.03 -0.01
C GLN A 49 -13.00 3.20 -0.41
N ILE A 50 -12.07 3.58 0.47
CA ILE A 50 -11.07 4.61 0.18
C ILE A 50 -10.21 4.19 -1.03
N ARG A 51 -9.84 2.91 -1.14
CA ARG A 51 -9.09 2.41 -2.30
C ARG A 51 -9.90 2.51 -3.60
N THR A 52 -11.19 2.16 -3.58
CA THR A 52 -12.06 2.36 -4.74
C THR A 52 -12.10 3.82 -5.17
N VAL A 53 -12.22 4.76 -4.23
CA VAL A 53 -12.15 6.20 -4.51
C VAL A 53 -10.81 6.56 -5.17
N VAL A 54 -9.69 6.12 -4.60
CA VAL A 54 -8.36 6.39 -5.17
C VAL A 54 -8.23 5.82 -6.58
N ASP A 55 -8.70 4.59 -6.82
CA ASP A 55 -8.64 3.94 -8.12
C ASP A 55 -9.45 4.71 -9.18
N GLU A 56 -10.69 5.10 -8.86
CA GLU A 56 -11.55 5.90 -9.77
C GLU A 56 -10.90 7.24 -10.14
N GLU A 57 -10.30 7.94 -9.18
CA GLU A 57 -9.64 9.22 -9.44
C GLU A 57 -8.36 9.05 -10.27
N PHE A 58 -7.60 7.96 -10.03
CA PHE A 58 -6.45 7.61 -10.87
C PHE A 58 -6.86 7.22 -12.29
N GLU A 59 -7.96 6.49 -12.46
CA GLU A 59 -8.52 6.16 -13.78
C GLU A 59 -8.94 7.43 -14.53
N ALA A 60 -9.61 8.37 -13.87
CA ALA A 60 -9.98 9.65 -14.44
C ALA A 60 -8.76 10.47 -14.88
N MET A 61 -7.68 10.46 -14.08
CA MET A 61 -6.39 11.06 -14.42
C MET A 61 -5.77 10.39 -15.65
N LEU A 62 -5.69 9.06 -15.67
CA LEU A 62 -5.08 8.30 -16.78
C LEU A 62 -5.88 8.43 -18.08
N ALA A 63 -7.20 8.60 -17.99
CA ALA A 63 -8.07 8.90 -19.12
C ALA A 63 -7.96 10.35 -19.63
N GLY A 64 -7.19 11.21 -18.95
CA GLY A 64 -7.01 12.62 -19.31
C GLY A 64 -8.21 13.52 -18.97
N THR A 65 -9.16 13.03 -18.16
CA THR A 65 -10.34 13.79 -17.74
C THR A 65 -10.09 14.66 -16.51
N LYS A 66 -9.05 14.35 -15.75
CA LYS A 66 -8.53 15.16 -14.63
C LYS A 66 -7.01 15.29 -14.75
N SER A 67 -6.46 16.39 -14.27
CA SER A 67 -5.04 16.48 -13.97
C SER A 67 -4.68 15.62 -12.75
N ALA A 68 -3.39 15.34 -12.56
CA ALA A 68 -2.92 14.62 -11.38
C ALA A 68 -3.29 15.32 -10.06
N GLN A 69 -3.23 16.66 -10.04
CA GLN A 69 -3.59 17.43 -8.84
C GLN A 69 -5.08 17.29 -8.53
N GLU A 70 -5.95 17.49 -9.52
CA GLU A 70 -7.41 17.39 -9.35
C GLU A 70 -7.85 15.99 -8.90
N ALA A 71 -7.23 14.94 -9.44
CA ALA A 71 -7.52 13.57 -9.04
C ALA A 71 -7.12 13.30 -7.58
N LEU A 72 -5.92 13.72 -7.17
CA LEU A 72 -5.45 13.52 -5.80
C LEU A 72 -6.25 14.36 -4.79
N ASP A 73 -6.62 15.59 -5.13
CA ASP A 73 -7.45 16.45 -4.27
C ASP A 73 -8.85 15.84 -4.08
N ALA A 74 -9.46 15.36 -5.16
CA ALA A 74 -10.76 14.68 -5.10
C ALA A 74 -10.68 13.38 -4.28
N ALA A 75 -9.60 12.61 -4.42
CA ALA A 75 -9.40 11.38 -3.64
C ALA A 75 -9.29 11.69 -2.13
N VAL A 76 -8.60 12.77 -1.77
CA VAL A 76 -8.50 13.25 -0.38
C VAL A 76 -9.85 13.72 0.15
N GLU A 77 -10.58 14.54 -0.61
CA GLU A 77 -11.90 15.05 -0.22
C GLU A 77 -12.88 13.91 0.04
N ARG A 78 -13.07 13.03 -0.95
CA ARG A 78 -13.98 11.88 -0.88
C ARG A 78 -13.55 10.87 0.19
N GLY A 79 -12.24 10.60 0.28
CA GLY A 79 -11.67 9.69 1.28
C GLY A 79 -11.85 10.20 2.72
N ASN A 80 -11.73 11.51 2.95
CA ASN A 80 -11.91 12.11 4.27
C ASN A 80 -13.36 11.99 4.76
N VAL A 81 -14.35 12.09 3.88
CA VAL A 81 -15.75 11.84 4.23
C VAL A 81 -15.92 10.42 4.77
N ILE A 82 -15.37 9.42 4.07
CA ILE A 82 -15.43 8.01 4.48
C ILE A 82 -14.74 7.79 5.85
N LEU A 83 -13.62 8.48 6.10
CA LEU A 83 -12.94 8.41 7.39
C LEU A 83 -13.79 9.00 8.52
N ARG A 84 -14.51 10.11 8.28
CA ARG A 84 -15.43 10.70 9.26
C ARG A 84 -16.63 9.82 9.52
N ASP A 85 -17.18 9.18 8.49
CA ASP A 85 -18.28 8.22 8.64
C ASP A 85 -17.86 7.02 9.50
N PHE A 86 -16.66 6.49 9.26
CA PHE A 86 -16.12 5.41 10.08
C PHE A 86 -15.93 5.85 11.53
N GLU A 87 -15.36 7.04 11.76
CA GLU A 87 -15.18 7.61 13.10
C GLU A 87 -16.53 7.73 13.82
N ALA A 88 -17.53 8.33 13.18
CA ALA A 88 -18.86 8.53 13.77
C ALA A 88 -19.60 7.22 14.07
N ALA A 89 -19.39 6.18 13.27
CA ALA A 89 -19.98 4.86 13.50
C ALA A 89 -19.33 4.08 14.65
N ASN A 90 -18.15 4.50 15.12
CA ASN A 90 -17.34 3.78 16.11
C ASN A 90 -16.91 4.66 17.30
N SER A 91 -17.52 5.84 17.43
CA SER A 91 -17.30 6.80 18.52
C SER A 91 -18.21 6.56 19.72
#